data_AF-A0A8H5GYJ6-F1
#
_entry.id   AF-A0A8H5GYJ6-F1
#
_cell.length_a   1.000
_cell.length_b   1.000
_cell.length_c   1.000
_cell.angle_alpha   90.00
_cell.angle_beta   90.00
_cell.angle_gamma   90.00
#
_symmetry.space_group_name_H-M   'P 1'
#
loop_
_entity.id
_entity.type
_entity.pdbx_description
1 polymer ?
#
loop_
_entity_poly.entity_id
_entity_poly.type
_entity_poly.pdbx_seq_one_letter_code
_entity_poly.pdbx_strand_id
1 'polypeptide(L)'
;MAITIIESAAKKGKILVHCSAAVSRSPTIVAAYLMKHCGMTLKDALGLIVRARPAVCPNSGFIQQLKELDLKLHGSLSLEVESLPSRKEHSQPEGGHKDN
;
A
#
# COMPACT_ATOMS: atom_id res chain seq x y z
N MET A 1 15.52 6.24 -1.38
CA MET A 1 16.07 5.89 -0.04
C MET A 1 15.42 4.65 0.56
N ALA A 2 14.12 4.62 0.85
CA ALA A 2 13.49 3.45 1.51
C ALA A 2 13.67 2.12 0.75
N ILE A 3 13.41 2.12 -0.56
CA ILE A 3 13.56 0.92 -1.41
C ILE A 3 15.02 0.42 -1.45
N THR A 4 15.97 1.34 -1.59
CA THR A 4 17.42 1.05 -1.59
C THR A 4 17.89 0.41 -0.26
N ILE A 5 17.30 0.85 0.87
CA ILE A 5 17.59 0.27 2.19
C ILE A 5 17.05 -1.16 2.26
N ILE A 6 15.83 -1.41 1.76
CA ILE A 6 15.23 -2.76 1.73
C ILE A 6 16.10 -3.70 0.88
N GLU A 7 16.54 -3.25 -0.30
CA GLU A 7 17.39 -4.07 -1.17
C GLU A 7 18.72 -4.44 -0.51
N SER A 8 19.41 -3.46 0.08
CA SER A 8 20.72 -3.69 0.71
C SER A 8 20.64 -4.62 1.91
N ALA A 9 19.61 -4.47 2.75
CA ALA A 9 19.44 -5.31 3.94
C ALA A 9 18.92 -6.73 3.59
N ALA A 10 18.19 -6.92 2.49
CA ALA A 10 17.65 -8.23 2.11
C ALA A 10 18.75 -9.21 1.68
N LYS A 11 19.88 -8.69 1.17
CA LYS A 11 21.07 -9.47 0.85
C LYS A 11 21.79 -10.03 2.09
N LYS A 12 21.51 -9.48 3.28
CA LYS A 12 22.18 -9.81 4.55
C LYS A 12 21.29 -10.55 5.54
N GLY A 13 20.00 -10.75 5.23
CA GLY A 13 19.05 -11.42 6.13
C GLY A 13 17.60 -11.05 5.87
N LYS A 14 16.77 -11.15 6.92
CA LYS A 14 15.34 -10.83 6.87
C LYS A 14 15.08 -9.39 7.30
N ILE A 15 14.13 -8.72 6.66
CA ILE A 15 13.72 -7.35 6.98
C ILE A 15 12.26 -7.33 7.44
N LEU A 16 11.98 -6.54 8.47
CA LEU A 16 10.63 -6.14 8.86
C LEU A 16 10.38 -4.69 8.43
N VAL A 17 9.38 -4.47 7.58
CA VAL A 17 8.90 -3.13 7.21
C VAL A 17 7.57 -2.87 7.94
N HIS A 18 7.54 -1.91 8.86
CA HIS A 18 6.35 -1.58 9.63
C HIS A 18 6.00 -0.09 9.61
N CYS A 19 4.74 0.22 9.91
CA CYS A 19 4.28 1.54 10.32
C CYS A 19 3.32 1.35 11.49
N SER A 20 2.67 2.43 11.99
CA SER A 20 1.81 2.33 13.17
C SER A 20 0.68 1.28 13.03
N ALA A 21 -0.18 1.39 12.00
CA ALA A 21 -1.29 0.45 11.81
C ALA A 21 -1.04 -0.62 10.74
N ALA A 22 0.06 -0.50 9.98
CA ALA A 22 0.35 -1.31 8.79
C ALA A 22 -0.82 -1.39 7.78
N VAL A 23 -1.58 -0.30 7.67
CA VAL A 23 -2.69 -0.13 6.70
C VAL A 23 -2.22 0.59 5.43
N SER A 24 -1.38 1.62 5.57
CA SER A 24 -1.12 2.57 4.47
C SER A 24 0.37 2.69 4.10
N ARG A 25 1.20 3.28 4.99
CA ARG A 25 2.61 3.58 4.72
C ARG A 25 3.48 2.35 4.41
N SER A 26 3.58 1.39 5.34
CA SER A 26 4.44 0.23 5.12
C SER A 26 3.99 -0.64 3.94
N PRO A 27 2.68 -0.93 3.73
CA PRO A 27 2.23 -1.64 2.54
C PRO A 27 2.59 -0.94 1.22
N THR A 28 2.51 0.40 1.19
CA THR A 28 2.87 1.20 -0.01
C THR A 28 4.34 1.00 -0.36
N ILE A 29 5.23 1.05 0.63
CA ILE A 29 6.67 0.84 0.41
C ILE A 29 6.97 -0.58 -0.06
N VAL A 30 6.30 -1.58 0.52
CA VAL A 30 6.45 -2.99 0.10
C VAL A 30 5.94 -3.18 -1.32
N ALA A 31 4.80 -2.59 -1.70
CA ALA A 31 4.27 -2.67 -3.06
C ALA A 31 5.26 -2.07 -4.06
N ALA A 32 5.78 -0.88 -3.78
CA ALA A 32 6.77 -0.23 -4.65
C ALA A 32 8.07 -1.05 -4.78
N TYR A 33 8.50 -1.74 -3.71
CA TYR A 33 9.64 -2.64 -3.76
C TYR A 33 9.38 -3.85 -4.67
N LEU A 34 8.23 -4.51 -4.51
CA LEU A 34 7.84 -5.65 -5.34
C LEU A 34 7.76 -5.27 -6.82
N MET A 35 7.23 -4.09 -7.13
CA MET A 35 7.17 -3.60 -8.51
C MET A 35 8.56 -3.36 -9.10
N LYS A 36 9.45 -2.69 -8.36
CA LYS A 36 10.79 -2.33 -8.87
C LYS A 36 11.77 -3.49 -8.94
N HIS A 37 11.72 -4.41 -7.99
CA HIS A 37 12.76 -5.44 -7.83
C HIS A 37 12.26 -6.86 -8.12
N CYS A 38 10.95 -7.08 -8.13
CA CYS A 38 10.37 -8.40 -8.42
C CYS A 38 9.56 -8.40 -9.72
N GLY A 39 9.57 -7.30 -10.49
CA GLY A 39 8.89 -7.20 -11.79
C GLY A 39 7.37 -7.28 -11.71
N MET A 40 6.78 -7.10 -10.52
CA MET A 40 5.34 -7.20 -10.34
C MET A 40 4.63 -5.95 -10.88
N THR A 41 3.43 -6.15 -11.42
CA THR A 41 2.51 -5.05 -11.68
C THR A 41 1.96 -4.50 -10.37
N LEU A 42 1.40 -3.28 -10.38
CA LEU A 42 0.70 -2.74 -9.23
C LEU A 42 -0.42 -3.66 -8.73
N LYS A 43 -1.19 -4.26 -9.65
CA LYS A 43 -2.24 -5.23 -9.33
C LYS A 43 -1.70 -6.44 -8.57
N ASP A 44 -0.62 -7.03 -9.07
CA ASP A 44 -0.03 -8.22 -8.46
C ASP A 44 0.60 -7.91 -7.10
N ALA A 45 1.31 -6.79 -7.01
CA ALA A 45 1.96 -6.36 -5.77
C ALA A 45 0.95 -6.10 -4.65
N LEU A 46 -0.10 -5.30 -4.93
CA LEU A 46 -1.15 -5.05 -3.94
C LEU A 46 -1.97 -6.31 -3.66
N GLY A 47 -2.29 -7.12 -4.66
CA GLY A 47 -3.01 -8.38 -4.49
C GLY A 47 -2.26 -9.36 -3.58
N LEU A 48 -0.94 -9.47 -3.72
CA LEU A 48 -0.10 -10.28 -2.84
C LEU A 48 -0.13 -9.76 -1.39
N ILE A 49 0.00 -8.44 -1.21
CA ILE A 49 0.00 -7.82 0.13
C ILE A 49 -1.37 -8.00 0.80
N VAL A 50 -2.47 -7.76 0.09
CA VAL A 50 -3.84 -7.86 0.63
C VAL A 50 -4.17 -9.31 1.01
N ARG A 51 -3.73 -10.30 0.22
CA ARG A 51 -3.87 -11.72 0.58
C ARG A 51 -3.16 -12.05 1.90
N ALA A 52 -2.01 -11.45 2.17
CA ALA A 52 -1.30 -11.63 3.43
C ALA A 52 -1.89 -10.81 4.58
N ARG A 53 -2.47 -9.64 4.30
CA ARG A 53 -3.07 -8.73 5.27
C ARG A 53 -4.29 -8.00 4.68
N PRO A 54 -5.51 -8.53 4.87
CA PRO A 54 -6.73 -7.95 4.28
C PRO A 54 -7.05 -6.51 4.69
N ALA A 55 -6.55 -6.06 5.85
CA ALA A 55 -6.75 -4.69 6.36
C ALA A 55 -5.91 -3.62 5.64
N VAL A 56 -5.08 -4.00 4.67
CA VAL A 56 -4.26 -3.05 3.90
C VAL A 56 -5.15 -2.19 3.02
N CYS A 57 -4.99 -0.88 3.16
CA CYS A 57 -5.69 0.13 2.38
C CYS A 57 -4.81 1.39 2.33
N PRO A 58 -3.89 1.50 1.33
CA PRO A 58 -3.17 2.73 1.08
C PRO A 58 -4.13 3.91 0.88
N ASN A 59 -3.72 5.12 1.26
CA ASN A 59 -4.54 6.29 0.99
C ASN A 59 -4.50 6.62 -0.52
N SER A 60 -5.44 7.44 -0.99
CA SER A 60 -5.55 7.81 -2.41
C SER A 60 -4.28 8.42 -2.99
N GLY A 61 -3.56 9.25 -2.23
CA GLY A 61 -2.27 9.82 -2.65
C GLY A 61 -1.19 8.76 -2.88
N PHE A 62 -1.08 7.79 -1.98
CA PHE A 62 -0.14 6.66 -2.15
C PHE A 62 -0.53 5.75 -3.30
N ILE A 63 -1.82 5.48 -3.48
CA ILE A 63 -2.29 4.76 -4.65
C ILE A 63 -1.89 5.50 -5.92
N GLN A 64 -2.11 6.81 -6.00
CA GLN A 64 -1.78 7.60 -7.19
C GLN A 64 -0.27 7.53 -7.49
N GLN A 65 0.57 7.67 -6.47
CA GLN A 65 2.02 7.51 -6.61
C GLN A 65 2.43 6.11 -7.09
N LEU A 66 1.72 5.07 -6.63
CA LEU A 66 1.94 3.70 -7.08
C LEU A 66 1.49 3.49 -8.54
N LYS A 67 0.40 4.11 -8.99
CA LYS A 67 -0.04 4.07 -10.39
C LYS A 67 0.94 4.75 -11.33
N GLU A 68 1.45 5.91 -10.93
CA GLU A 68 2.50 6.60 -11.68
C GLU A 68 3.78 5.76 -11.78
N LEU A 69 4.10 5.01 -10.72
CA LEU A 69 5.21 4.07 -10.74
C LEU A 69 4.94 2.90 -11.70
N ASP A 70 3.73 2.34 -11.69
CA ASP A 70 3.31 1.25 -12.58
C ASP A 70 3.45 1.67 -14.05
N LEU A 71 2.94 2.86 -14.39
CA LEU A 71 3.05 3.42 -15.73
C LEU A 71 4.51 3.65 -16.15
N LYS A 72 5.35 4.14 -15.23
CA LYS A 72 6.78 4.36 -15.49
C LYS A 72 7.56 3.06 -15.71
N LEU A 73 7.18 1.97 -15.05
CA LEU A 73 7.88 0.69 -15.13
C LEU A 73 7.39 -0.18 -16.29
N HIS A 74 6.08 -0.18 -16.56
CA HIS A 74 5.43 -1.13 -17.46
C HIS A 74 4.76 -0.49 -18.67
N GLY A 75 4.75 0.84 -18.79
CA GLY A 75 4.17 1.58 -19.91
C GLY A 75 2.64 1.53 -20.00
N SER A 76 1.98 0.82 -19.09
CA SER A 76 0.53 0.68 -18.98
C SER A 76 0.11 0.55 -17.52
N LEU A 77 -1.17 0.79 -17.24
CA LEU A 77 -1.72 0.73 -15.88
C LEU A 77 -2.40 -0.62 -15.65
N SER A 78 -1.97 -1.35 -14.62
CA SER A 78 -2.54 -2.67 -14.27
C SER A 78 -3.75 -2.61 -13.33
N LEU A 79 -4.02 -1.45 -12.71
CA LEU A 79 -5.18 -1.21 -11.83
C LEU A 79 -5.97 0.05 -12.23
N GLU A 80 -7.22 -0.14 -12.60
CA GLU A 80 -8.19 0.94 -12.80
C GLU A 80 -8.63 1.54 -11.45
N VAL A 81 -8.87 2.86 -11.44
CA VAL A 81 -9.11 3.68 -10.24
C VAL A 81 -10.31 3.21 -9.41
N GLU A 82 -11.28 2.54 -10.04
CA GLU A 82 -12.57 2.18 -9.45
C GLU A 82 -12.56 0.90 -8.60
N SER A 83 -11.45 0.14 -8.61
CA SER A 83 -11.38 -1.17 -7.93
C SER A 83 -10.84 -1.13 -6.50
N LEU A 84 -10.47 0.05 -5.98
CA LEU A 84 -9.99 0.17 -4.62
C LEU A 84 -11.16 0.26 -3.64
N PRO A 85 -11.11 -0.44 -2.50
CA PRO A 85 -12.11 -0.26 -1.46
C PRO A 85 -12.00 1.16 -0.94
N SER A 86 -12.86 2.04 -1.46
CA SER A 86 -13.09 3.36 -0.91
C SER A 86 -13.36 3.18 0.57
N ARG A 87 -12.55 3.84 1.40
CA ARG A 87 -12.78 3.96 2.83
C ARG A 87 -14.25 4.30 3.02
N LYS A 88 -15.07 3.36 3.51
CA LYS A 88 -16.28 3.76 4.21
C LYS A 88 -15.72 4.59 5.36
N GLU A 89 -15.97 5.89 5.33
CA GLU A 89 -15.72 6.73 6.48
C GLU A 89 -16.49 6.07 7.60
N HIS A 90 -15.78 5.44 8.53
CA HIS A 90 -16.33 5.16 9.83
C HIS A 90 -16.42 6.55 10.45
N SER A 91 -17.50 7.25 10.13
CA SER A 91 -18.06 8.28 10.98
C SER A 91 -18.15 7.63 12.36
N GLN A 92 -17.25 8.05 13.25
CA GLN A 92 -17.55 7.90 14.66
C GLN A 92 -18.88 8.63 14.85
N PRO A 93 -19.92 7.98 15.39
CA PRO A 93 -21.04 8.74 15.87
C PRO A 93 -20.50 9.57 17.04
N GLU A 94 -20.36 10.87 16.83
CA GLU A 94 -20.30 11.85 17.92
C GLU A 94 -21.56 11.60 18.76
N GLY A 95 -21.39 10.86 19.86
CA GLY A 95 -22.46 10.47 20.75
C GLY A 95 -23.03 11.72 21.42
N GLY A 96 -24.12 12.23 20.86
CA GLY A 96 -24.99 13.18 21.55
C GLY A 96 -26.07 12.44 22.33
N HIS A 97 -25.96 12.40 23.67
CA HIS A 97 -27.02 12.28 24.68
C HIS A 97 -26.39 11.98 26.05
N LYS A 98 -26.79 12.52 27.20
CA LYS A 98 -27.84 13.49 27.60
C LYS A 98 -27.61 13.82 29.09
N ASP A 99 -27.98 15.03 29.48
CA ASP A 99 -28.53 15.46 30.78
C ASP A 99 -27.97 14.86 32.09
N ASN A 100 -27.25 15.69 32.86
CA ASN A 100 -27.62 16.08 34.23
C ASN A 100 -26.89 17.38 34.64
#